data_AF-A0A931RSW6-F1
#
_entry.id   AF-A0A931RSW6-F1
#
_cell.length_a   1.000
_cell.length_b   1.000
_cell.length_c   1.000
_cell.angle_alpha   90.00
_cell.angle_beta   90.00
_cell.angle_gamma   90.00
#
_symmetry.space_group_name_H-M   'P 1'
#
loop_
_entity.id
_entity.type
_entity.pdbx_description
1 polymer ?
#
loop_
_entity_poly.entity_id
_entity_poly.type
_entity_poly.pdbx_seq_one_letter_code
_entity_poly.pdbx_strand_id
1 'polypeptide(L)'
;MCAWQEDALEGCIILDSGGRRVVRGGKEYPMSEEEYRKLFPLHRDTGCKDCTHVNSEKDILLYFVARETRANIGEDFVSIGNFCLPFFTDHHKFYLFKCCFCGNACVSYIHGGGRRLWCPDCRDFTRLSPGKHRDILINHGLSEKDLEHYEQKDREDKRFRRGPYVRLAIVFTTAILTYFGFKILG
;
A
#
# COMPACT_ATOMS: atom_id res chain seq x y z
N MET A 1 -5.25 -7.38 3.73
CA MET A 1 -4.21 -6.96 2.76
C MET A 1 -2.90 -7.47 3.33
N CYS A 2 -2.16 -8.27 2.58
CA CYS A 2 -1.15 -9.18 3.14
C CYS A 2 0.25 -8.58 3.16
N ALA A 3 0.89 -8.68 4.33
CA ALA A 3 2.31 -8.39 4.53
C ALA A 3 3.13 -9.50 3.85
N TRP A 4 4.14 -9.09 3.11
CA TRP A 4 5.02 -9.95 2.33
C TRP A 4 6.22 -10.32 3.21
N GLN A 5 6.28 -11.56 3.68
CA GLN A 5 7.53 -12.27 3.93
C GLN A 5 7.68 -13.28 2.80
N GLU A 6 8.55 -13.00 1.83
CA GLU A 6 8.68 -13.79 0.60
C GLU A 6 9.18 -15.23 0.81
N ASP A 7 9.66 -15.59 2.01
CA ASP A 7 10.19 -16.94 2.27
C ASP A 7 9.50 -17.70 3.43
N ALA A 8 8.43 -17.14 4.01
CA ALA A 8 7.69 -17.79 5.09
C ALA A 8 6.19 -17.86 4.77
N LEU A 9 5.82 -18.92 4.04
CA LEU A 9 4.46 -19.42 3.81
C LEU A 9 3.65 -18.66 2.75
N GLU A 10 3.39 -19.37 1.65
CA GLU A 10 2.44 -19.06 0.58
C GLU A 10 0.99 -18.89 1.11
N GLY A 11 0.70 -17.85 1.89
CA GLY A 11 -0.69 -17.50 2.09
C GLY A 11 -1.02 -16.13 2.65
N CYS A 12 -1.99 -15.50 2.01
CA CYS A 12 -2.55 -14.22 2.41
C CYS A 12 -3.65 -14.43 3.46
N ILE A 13 -3.66 -13.71 4.58
CA ILE A 13 -4.69 -13.85 5.61
C ILE A 13 -5.82 -12.82 5.40
N ILE A 14 -7.06 -13.32 5.46
CA ILE A 14 -8.28 -12.53 5.41
C ILE A 14 -8.90 -12.53 6.80
N LEU A 15 -9.22 -11.34 7.29
CA LEU A 15 -9.91 -11.10 8.56
C LEU A 15 -11.26 -10.42 8.25
N ASP A 16 -12.36 -11.07 8.60
CA ASP A 16 -13.71 -10.51 8.45
C ASP A 16 -14.64 -10.97 9.57
N SER A 17 -15.92 -10.57 9.49
CA SER A 17 -16.94 -10.91 10.49
C SER A 17 -17.24 -12.42 10.59
N GLY A 18 -16.79 -13.23 9.62
CA GLY A 18 -16.89 -14.69 9.61
C GLY A 18 -15.68 -15.40 10.22
N GLY A 19 -14.66 -14.67 10.67
CA GLY A 19 -13.48 -15.21 11.34
C GLY A 19 -12.18 -15.00 10.57
N ARG A 20 -11.21 -15.89 10.79
CA ARG A 20 -9.87 -15.80 10.18
C ARG A 20 -9.72 -16.86 9.11
N ARG A 21 -9.21 -16.46 7.94
CA ARG A 21 -8.95 -17.37 6.81
C ARG A 21 -7.55 -17.15 6.26
N VAL A 22 -6.89 -18.21 5.81
CA VAL A 22 -5.63 -18.13 5.06
C VAL A 22 -5.85 -18.57 3.62
N VAL A 23 -5.36 -17.79 2.67
CA VAL A 23 -5.45 -18.03 1.23
C VAL A 23 -4.16 -18.70 0.79
N ARG A 24 -4.16 -20.01 0.53
CA ARG A 24 -2.98 -20.73 0.01
C ARG A 24 -3.27 -21.26 -1.39
N GLY A 25 -2.40 -20.96 -2.36
CA GLY A 25 -2.60 -21.39 -3.76
C GLY A 25 -3.94 -20.97 -4.36
N GLY A 26 -4.47 -19.80 -3.95
CA GLY A 26 -5.77 -19.28 -4.41
C GLY A 26 -7.00 -19.90 -3.74
N LYS A 27 -6.83 -20.77 -2.73
CA LYS A 27 -7.94 -21.36 -1.95
C LYS A 27 -7.93 -20.85 -0.51
N GLU A 28 -9.11 -20.64 0.05
CA GLU A 28 -9.29 -20.12 1.41
C GLU A 28 -9.52 -21.25 2.41
N TYR A 29 -8.80 -21.21 3.53
CA TYR A 29 -8.89 -22.18 4.61
C TYR A 29 -9.21 -21.45 5.92
N PRO A 30 -10.17 -21.93 6.74
CA PRO A 30 -10.39 -21.38 8.07
C PRO A 30 -9.13 -21.56 8.91
N MET A 31 -8.81 -20.55 9.72
CA MET A 31 -7.64 -20.53 10.58
C MET A 31 -8.08 -20.39 12.04
N SER A 32 -7.61 -21.30 12.89
CA SER A 32 -7.86 -21.21 14.32
C SER A 32 -7.07 -20.07 14.97
N GLU A 33 -7.52 -19.63 16.14
CA GLU A 33 -6.81 -18.67 16.98
C GLU A 33 -5.39 -19.14 17.33
N GLU A 34 -5.22 -20.43 17.61
CA GLU A 34 -3.92 -21.01 17.97
C GLU A 34 -2.94 -21.03 16.78
N GLU A 35 -3.42 -21.40 15.59
CA GLU A 35 -2.62 -21.35 14.36
C GLU A 35 -2.21 -19.92 14.00
N TYR A 36 -3.13 -18.97 14.15
CA TYR A 36 -2.82 -17.55 13.97
C TYR A 36 -1.72 -17.07 14.94
N ARG A 37 -1.82 -17.43 16.23
CA ARG A 37 -0.82 -17.08 17.24
C ARG A 37 0.57 -17.67 16.97
N LYS A 38 0.63 -18.90 16.45
CA LYS A 38 1.89 -19.56 16.07
C LYS A 38 2.59 -18.86 14.91
N LEU A 39 1.82 -18.32 13.97
CA LEU A 39 2.35 -17.62 12.79
C LEU A 39 2.75 -16.18 13.09
N PHE A 40 2.10 -15.53 14.08
CA PHE A 40 2.33 -14.11 14.39
C PHE A 40 2.56 -13.87 15.88
N PRO A 41 3.71 -14.35 16.41
CA PRO A 41 4.00 -14.28 17.84
C PRO A 41 4.19 -12.84 18.36
N LEU A 42 4.38 -11.85 17.47
CA LEU A 42 4.95 -10.56 17.83
C LEU A 42 3.97 -9.42 18.15
N HIS A 43 2.70 -9.46 17.69
CA HIS A 43 1.97 -8.20 17.51
C HIS A 43 0.51 -8.13 17.97
N ARG A 44 -0.12 -9.25 18.35
CA ARG A 44 -1.56 -9.20 18.68
C ARG A 44 -1.87 -8.40 19.95
N ASP A 45 -1.12 -8.63 21.03
CA ASP A 45 -1.48 -8.13 22.37
C ASP A 45 -0.30 -7.60 23.22
N THR A 46 0.96 -7.79 22.79
CA THR A 46 2.15 -7.45 23.61
C THR A 46 3.00 -6.29 23.07
N GLY A 47 2.78 -5.88 21.81
CA GLY A 47 3.70 -4.98 21.12
C GLY A 47 5.10 -5.58 20.97
N CYS A 48 5.95 -4.94 20.18
CA CYS A 48 7.38 -5.21 20.16
C CYS A 48 8.11 -4.00 20.77
N LYS A 49 9.38 -4.17 21.16
CA LYS A 49 10.17 -3.06 21.73
C LYS A 49 10.33 -1.88 20.76
N ASP A 50 10.15 -2.12 19.46
CA ASP A 50 10.41 -1.17 18.39
C ASP A 50 9.15 -0.44 17.89
N CYS A 51 7.95 -0.80 18.37
CA CYS A 51 6.68 -0.21 17.92
C CYS A 51 5.79 0.20 19.09
N THR A 52 5.12 1.35 18.93
CA THR A 52 4.05 1.77 19.85
C THR A 52 2.71 1.16 19.45
N HIS A 53 2.03 0.48 20.38
CA HIS A 53 0.72 -0.10 20.11
C HIS A 53 -0.38 0.95 20.17
N VAL A 54 -1.24 0.98 19.15
CA VAL A 54 -2.36 1.93 19.02
C VAL A 54 -3.55 1.22 18.40
N ASN A 55 -4.79 1.60 18.74
CA ASN A 55 -5.97 0.89 18.22
C ASN A 55 -6.31 1.28 16.78
N SER A 56 -5.91 2.48 16.36
CA SER A 56 -6.23 3.02 15.03
C SER A 56 -5.23 4.08 14.57
N GLU A 57 -5.19 4.34 13.26
CA GLU A 57 -4.44 5.47 12.67
C GLU A 57 -4.90 6.82 13.25
N LYS A 58 -6.18 6.92 13.62
CA LYS A 58 -6.76 8.09 14.23
C LYS A 58 -6.16 8.36 15.62
N ASP A 59 -5.88 7.32 16.39
CA ASP A 59 -5.23 7.46 17.70
C ASP A 59 -3.81 7.99 17.57
N ILE A 60 -3.09 7.55 16.53
CA ILE A 60 -1.76 8.10 16.21
C ILE A 60 -1.87 9.61 15.99
N LEU A 61 -2.78 10.02 15.10
CA LEU A 61 -2.99 11.44 14.78
C LEU A 61 -3.42 12.26 16.01
N LEU A 62 -4.25 11.70 16.89
CA LEU A 62 -4.79 12.40 18.05
C LEU A 62 -3.78 12.55 19.19
N TYR A 63 -3.06 11.47 19.53
CA TYR A 63 -2.26 11.38 20.75
C TYR A 63 -0.75 11.48 20.51
N PHE A 64 -0.26 11.13 19.32
CA PHE A 64 1.18 11.05 19.04
C PHE A 64 1.68 12.13 18.09
N VAL A 65 0.77 12.86 17.43
CA VAL A 65 1.13 13.99 16.57
C VAL A 65 0.74 15.31 17.22
N ALA A 66 1.74 16.16 17.47
CA ALA A 66 1.52 17.49 18.03
C ALA A 66 0.54 18.30 17.17
N ARG A 67 -0.30 19.11 17.82
CA ARG A 67 -1.33 19.92 17.14
C ARG A 67 -0.72 20.87 16.11
N GLU A 68 0.42 21.48 16.45
CA GLU A 68 1.14 22.38 15.57
C GLU A 68 1.66 21.66 14.32
N THR A 69 2.22 20.47 14.47
CA THR A 69 2.65 19.64 13.33
C THR A 69 1.48 19.29 12.41
N ARG A 70 0.30 18.99 12.97
CA ARG A 70 -0.92 18.72 12.18
C ARG A 70 -1.41 19.97 11.44
N ALA A 71 -1.35 21.14 12.06
CA ALA A 71 -1.80 22.38 11.45
C ALA A 71 -0.86 22.86 10.32
N ASN A 72 0.43 22.59 10.48
CA ASN A 72 1.48 23.08 9.58
C ASN A 72 1.96 22.03 8.57
N ILE A 73 1.34 20.85 8.50
CA ILE A 73 1.74 19.83 7.53
C ILE A 73 1.55 20.37 6.10
N GLY A 74 2.66 20.37 5.35
CA GLY A 74 2.71 20.79 3.96
C GLY A 74 2.33 19.67 3.00
N GLU A 75 2.85 19.76 1.77
CA GLU A 75 2.68 18.71 0.75
C GLU A 75 3.63 17.52 0.94
N ASP A 76 4.65 17.69 1.79
CA ASP A 76 5.56 16.62 2.16
C ASP A 76 4.97 15.75 3.28
N PHE A 77 5.30 14.47 3.23
CA PHE A 77 4.99 13.54 4.30
C PHE A 77 6.16 13.44 5.27
N VAL A 78 5.86 13.17 6.53
CA VAL A 78 6.84 13.11 7.61
C VAL A 78 6.70 11.76 8.30
N SER A 79 7.80 11.03 8.44
CA SER A 79 7.83 9.82 9.26
C SER A 79 7.58 10.20 10.72
N ILE A 80 6.55 9.63 11.33
CA ILE A 80 6.16 9.91 12.72
C ILE A 80 6.45 8.75 13.68
N GLY A 81 7.06 7.68 13.17
CA GLY A 81 7.53 6.56 13.97
C GLY A 81 6.92 5.23 13.56
N ASN A 82 7.25 4.20 14.34
CA ASN A 82 6.76 2.85 14.11
C ASN A 82 5.61 2.57 15.06
N PHE A 83 4.47 2.18 14.51
CA PHE A 83 3.29 1.83 15.28
C PHE A 83 2.83 0.43 14.90
N CYS A 84 2.14 -0.21 15.84
CA CYS A 84 1.49 -1.49 15.61
C CYS A 84 -0.01 -1.31 15.79
N LEU A 85 -0.77 -1.59 14.74
CA LEU A 85 -2.23 -1.66 14.79
C LEU A 85 -2.67 -3.08 15.19
N PRO A 86 -3.90 -3.25 15.70
CA PRO A 86 -4.41 -4.57 16.00
C PRO A 86 -4.41 -5.43 14.73
N PHE A 87 -4.07 -6.71 14.91
CA PHE A 87 -4.01 -7.72 13.84
C PHE A 87 -2.93 -7.49 12.77
N PHE A 88 -2.05 -6.50 12.95
CA PHE A 88 -0.86 -6.38 12.12
C PHE A 88 0.14 -7.44 12.52
N THR A 89 0.84 -7.95 11.51
CA THR A 89 1.78 -9.05 11.67
C THR A 89 3.22 -8.63 11.43
N ASP A 90 3.43 -7.35 11.10
CA ASP A 90 4.70 -6.79 10.67
C ASP A 90 4.87 -5.35 11.20
N HIS A 91 6.10 -4.85 11.15
CA HIS A 91 6.45 -3.50 11.57
C HIS A 91 6.16 -2.51 10.45
N HIS A 92 5.32 -1.52 10.75
CA HIS A 92 5.02 -0.46 9.81
C HIS A 92 5.49 0.90 10.34
N LYS A 93 6.26 1.61 9.51
CA LYS A 93 6.55 3.02 9.71
C LYS A 93 5.36 3.83 9.20
N PHE A 94 4.86 4.72 10.03
CA PHE A 94 3.73 5.58 9.73
C PHE A 94 4.21 6.98 9.34
N TYR A 95 3.43 7.59 8.47
CA TYR A 95 3.70 8.88 7.87
C TYR A 95 2.52 9.80 8.12
N LEU A 96 2.81 11.00 8.61
CA LEU A 96 1.89 12.13 8.58
C LEU A 96 1.96 12.77 7.20
N PHE A 97 0.82 13.02 6.56
CA PHE A 97 0.75 13.67 5.27
C PHE A 97 -0.52 14.51 5.16
N LYS A 98 -0.53 15.48 4.22
CA LYS A 98 -1.74 16.20 3.85
C LYS A 98 -2.44 15.49 2.70
N CYS A 99 -3.69 15.09 2.89
CA CYS A 99 -4.47 14.45 1.83
C CYS A 99 -4.73 15.46 0.71
N CYS A 100 -4.40 15.11 -0.54
CA CYS A 100 -4.62 15.99 -1.69
C CYS A 100 -6.10 16.16 -2.07
N PHE A 101 -6.99 15.29 -1.58
CA PHE A 101 -8.42 15.34 -1.88
C PHE A 101 -9.21 16.16 -0.87
N CYS A 102 -9.06 15.87 0.43
CA CYS A 102 -9.80 16.57 1.48
C CYS A 102 -9.00 17.67 2.18
N GLY A 103 -7.69 17.77 1.96
CA GLY A 103 -6.82 18.75 2.61
C GLY A 103 -6.50 18.47 4.07
N ASN A 104 -7.07 17.43 4.67
CA ASN A 104 -6.83 17.06 6.07
C ASN A 104 -5.44 16.47 6.28
N ALA A 105 -4.90 16.68 7.47
CA ALA A 105 -3.76 15.94 7.96
C ALA A 105 -4.18 14.50 8.28
N CYS A 106 -3.51 13.52 7.67
CA CYS A 106 -3.80 12.11 7.81
C CYS A 106 -2.53 11.35 8.23
N VAL A 107 -2.74 10.23 8.92
CA VAL A 107 -1.67 9.28 9.22
C VAL A 107 -1.95 7.99 8.47
N SER A 108 -0.95 7.47 7.77
CA SER A 108 -1.01 6.18 7.10
C SER A 108 0.39 5.58 7.03
N TYR A 109 0.45 4.27 6.86
CA TYR A 109 1.64 3.56 6.41
C TYR A 109 1.58 3.36 4.89
N ILE A 110 2.67 2.86 4.30
CA ILE A 110 2.65 2.46 2.88
C ILE A 110 1.90 1.14 2.75
N HIS A 111 0.85 1.14 1.93
CA HIS A 111 0.02 -0.04 1.72
C HIS A 111 0.60 -0.94 0.61
N GLY A 112 1.16 -2.09 1.02
CA GLY A 112 1.72 -3.11 0.12
C GLY A 112 2.96 -2.63 -0.66
N GLY A 113 3.30 -3.28 -1.76
CA GLY A 113 4.34 -2.80 -2.70
C GLY A 113 3.94 -1.55 -3.51
N GLY A 114 2.87 -0.88 -3.10
CA GLY A 114 2.28 0.25 -3.80
C GLY A 114 2.79 1.58 -3.27
N ARG A 115 3.03 2.53 -4.17
CA ARG A 115 3.38 3.92 -3.86
C ARG A 115 2.20 4.73 -3.34
N ARG A 116 1.55 4.31 -2.25
CA ARG A 116 0.25 4.87 -1.82
C ARG A 116 0.15 5.00 -0.31
N LEU A 117 -0.29 6.18 0.12
CA LEU A 117 -0.76 6.46 1.49
C LEU A 117 -2.28 6.56 1.45
N TRP A 118 -2.96 5.83 2.33
CA TRP A 118 -4.42 5.81 2.40
C TRP A 118 -4.93 6.96 3.26
N CYS A 119 -5.96 7.66 2.80
CA CYS A 119 -6.67 8.64 3.60
C CYS A 119 -7.92 7.97 4.20
N PRO A 120 -8.03 7.85 5.54
CA PRO A 120 -9.18 7.20 6.17
C PRO A 120 -10.47 8.02 5.99
N ASP A 121 -10.38 9.35 5.85
CA ASP A 121 -11.53 10.24 5.75
C ASP A 121 -12.21 10.14 4.37
N CYS A 122 -11.44 10.29 3.29
CA CYS A 122 -11.99 10.27 1.92
C CYS A 122 -11.99 8.88 1.28
N ARG A 123 -11.38 7.88 1.94
CA ARG A 123 -11.19 6.51 1.42
C ARG A 123 -10.54 6.49 0.03
N ASP A 124 -9.62 7.42 -0.19
CA ASP A 124 -8.80 7.51 -1.40
C ASP A 124 -7.32 7.48 -1.01
N PHE A 125 -6.44 7.32 -1.99
CA PHE A 125 -5.01 7.23 -1.78
C PHE A 125 -4.25 8.40 -2.40
N THR A 126 -3.31 8.96 -1.64
CA THR A 126 -2.28 9.84 -2.19
C THR A 126 -1.18 8.99 -2.80
N ARG A 127 -0.91 9.17 -4.11
CA ARG A 127 0.20 8.48 -4.78
C ARG A 127 1.52 9.17 -4.49
N LEU A 128 2.48 8.39 -4.03
CA LEU A 128 3.86 8.82 -3.87
C LEU A 128 4.56 8.85 -5.23
N SER A 129 5.39 9.87 -5.44
CA SER A 129 6.29 9.88 -6.61
C SER A 129 7.31 8.74 -6.48
N PRO A 130 7.90 8.28 -7.59
CA PRO A 130 8.92 7.23 -7.57
C PRO A 130 10.09 7.52 -6.63
N GLY A 131 10.65 8.74 -6.68
CA GLY A 131 11.75 9.15 -5.81
C GLY A 131 11.36 9.15 -4.33
N LYS A 132 10.22 9.76 -4.00
CA LYS A 132 9.71 9.79 -2.62
C LYS A 132 9.46 8.39 -2.05
N HIS A 133 9.00 7.45 -2.88
CA HIS A 133 8.87 6.05 -2.45
C HIS A 133 10.23 5.38 -2.23
N ARG A 134 11.19 5.59 -3.14
CA ARG A 134 12.55 5.08 -3.00
C ARG A 134 13.19 5.53 -1.68
N ASP A 135 13.06 6.81 -1.36
CA ASP A 135 13.59 7.39 -0.11
C ASP A 135 12.96 6.73 1.12
N ILE A 136 11.66 6.44 1.07
CA ILE A 136 11.00 5.69 2.14
C ILE A 136 11.57 4.26 2.24
N LEU A 137 11.71 3.54 1.13
CA LEU A 137 12.22 2.17 1.14
C LEU A 137 13.66 2.11 1.69
N ILE A 138 14.53 3.07 1.34
CA ILE A 138 15.87 3.20 1.92
C ILE A 138 15.80 3.41 3.44
N ASN A 139 14.89 4.29 3.90
CA ASN A 139 14.67 4.54 5.32
C ASN A 139 14.04 3.36 6.09
N HIS A 140 13.61 2.31 5.39
CA HIS A 140 13.19 1.02 5.94
C HIS A 140 14.31 -0.03 5.93
N GLY A 141 15.51 0.34 5.49
CA GLY A 141 16.68 -0.55 5.48
C GLY A 141 16.71 -1.52 4.30
N LEU A 142 15.93 -1.27 3.25
CA LEU A 142 16.04 -2.07 2.03
C LEU A 142 17.40 -1.84 1.37
N SER A 143 18.01 -2.93 0.88
CA SER A 143 19.27 -2.86 0.15
C SER A 143 19.07 -2.26 -1.24
N GLU A 144 20.15 -1.79 -1.87
CA GLU A 144 20.12 -1.26 -3.24
C GLU A 144 19.54 -2.29 -4.24
N LYS A 145 19.81 -3.57 -4.01
CA LYS A 145 19.30 -4.69 -4.82
C LYS A 145 17.78 -4.86 -4.70
N ASP A 146 17.23 -4.66 -3.50
CA ASP A 146 15.79 -4.73 -3.28
C ASP A 146 15.10 -3.55 -3.98
N LEU A 147 15.70 -2.36 -3.94
CA LEU A 147 15.21 -1.18 -4.66
C LEU A 147 15.16 -1.40 -6.16
N GLU A 148 16.21 -1.97 -6.75
CA GLU A 148 16.25 -2.30 -8.19
C GLU A 148 15.14 -3.28 -8.58
N HIS A 149 14.90 -4.31 -7.76
CA HIS A 149 13.80 -5.26 -7.97
C HIS A 149 12.44 -4.56 -7.95
N TYR A 150 12.20 -3.69 -6.97
CA TYR A 150 10.96 -2.91 -6.88
C TYR A 150 10.75 -1.98 -8.06
N GLU A 151 11.80 -1.28 -8.50
CA GLU A 151 11.73 -0.41 -9.66
C GLU A 151 11.44 -1.18 -10.95
N GLN A 152 12.03 -2.36 -11.12
CA GLN A 152 11.77 -3.22 -12.25
C GLN A 152 10.31 -3.72 -12.27
N LYS A 153 9.81 -4.21 -11.14
CA LYS A 153 8.41 -4.66 -10.98
C LYS A 153 7.42 -3.52 -11.26
N ASP A 154 7.72 -2.30 -10.80
CA ASP A 154 6.90 -1.12 -11.10
C ASP A 154 6.90 -0.74 -12.59
N ARG A 155 8.05 -0.87 -13.27
CA ARG A 155 8.16 -0.64 -14.72
C ARG A 155 7.33 -1.67 -15.49
N GLU A 156 7.39 -2.94 -15.09
CA GLU A 156 6.62 -4.04 -15.68
C GLU A 156 5.11 -3.86 -15.48
N ASP A 157 4.67 -3.52 -14.26
CA ASP A 157 3.26 -3.24 -13.95
C ASP A 157 2.70 -2.08 -14.78
N LYS A 158 3.47 -1.01 -14.99
CA LYS A 158 3.07 0.11 -15.85
C LYS A 158 2.97 -0.31 -17.31
N ARG A 159 3.91 -1.13 -17.80
CA ARG A 159 3.92 -1.62 -19.17
C ARG A 159 2.71 -2.54 -19.42
N PHE A 160 2.41 -3.41 -18.48
CA PHE A 160 1.24 -4.29 -18.52
C PHE A 160 -0.07 -3.49 -18.51
N ARG A 161 -0.19 -2.48 -17.65
CA ARG A 161 -1.40 -1.62 -17.60
C ARG A 161 -1.60 -0.77 -18.84
N ARG A 162 -0.53 -0.32 -19.52
CA ARG A 162 -0.62 0.50 -20.75
C ARG A 162 -0.86 -0.32 -22.02
N GLY A 163 -0.40 -1.57 -22.06
CA GLY A 163 -0.51 -2.45 -23.23
C GLY A 163 -1.92 -2.54 -23.83
N PRO A 164 -2.98 -2.79 -23.04
CA PRO A 164 -4.35 -2.87 -23.54
C PRO A 164 -4.84 -1.57 -24.16
N TYR A 165 -4.57 -0.43 -23.54
CA TYR A 165 -5.01 0.88 -24.02
C TYR A 165 -4.29 1.30 -25.30
N VAL A 166 -3.00 0.98 -25.43
CA VAL A 166 -2.24 1.24 -26.67
C VAL A 166 -2.79 0.37 -27.80
N ARG A 167 -3.08 -0.91 -27.55
CA ARG A 167 -3.69 -1.81 -28.54
C ARG A 167 -5.08 -1.33 -28.97
N LEU A 168 -5.94 -0.94 -28.02
CA LEU A 168 -7.25 -0.37 -28.29
C LEU A 168 -7.15 0.92 -29.10
N ALA A 169 -6.24 1.83 -28.74
CA ALA A 169 -6.02 3.07 -29.47
C ALA A 169 -5.62 2.78 -30.93
N ILE A 170 -4.66 1.88 -31.17
CA ILE A 170 -4.21 1.49 -32.52
C ILE A 170 -5.37 0.91 -33.34
N VAL A 171 -6.20 0.04 -32.75
CA VAL A 171 -7.36 -0.56 -33.43
C VAL A 171 -8.38 0.52 -33.81
N PHE A 172 -8.64 1.47 -32.91
CA PHE A 172 -9.55 2.59 -33.19
C PHE A 172 -9.00 3.52 -34.28
N THR A 173 -7.72 3.90 -34.23
CA THR A 173 -7.13 4.76 -35.28
C THR A 173 -7.09 4.06 -36.62
N THR A 174 -6.74 2.77 -36.68
CA THR A 174 -6.79 2.03 -37.95
C THR A 174 -8.21 1.95 -38.47
N ALA A 175 -9.20 1.56 -37.66
CA ALA A 175 -10.61 1.51 -38.10
C ALA A 175 -11.12 2.85 -38.65
N ILE A 176 -10.77 3.97 -38.01
CA ILE A 176 -11.11 5.32 -38.47
C ILE A 176 -10.44 5.61 -39.83
N LEU A 177 -9.13 5.36 -39.96
CA LEU A 177 -8.40 5.60 -41.21
C LEU A 177 -8.94 4.74 -42.35
N THR A 178 -9.27 3.47 -42.10
CA THR A 178 -9.87 2.59 -43.12
C THR A 178 -11.25 3.11 -43.54
N TYR A 179 -12.09 3.50 -42.59
CA TYR A 179 -13.41 4.06 -42.88
C TYR A 179 -13.34 5.33 -43.75
N PHE A 180 -12.49 6.28 -43.39
CA PHE A 180 -12.31 7.51 -44.17
C PHE A 180 -11.64 7.24 -45.52
N GLY A 181 -10.69 6.31 -45.60
CA GLY A 181 -10.08 5.88 -46.86
C GLY A 181 -11.10 5.30 -47.84
N PHE A 182 -11.99 4.43 -47.36
CA PHE A 182 -13.09 3.89 -48.18
C PHE A 182 -14.09 4.96 -48.61
N LYS A 183 -14.35 5.97 -47.77
CA LYS A 183 -15.33 7.02 -48.07
C LYS A 183 -14.82 8.09 -49.06
N ILE A 184 -13.49 8.25 -49.19
CA ILE A 184 -12.86 9.22 -50.10
C ILE A 184 -12.59 8.58 -51.48
N LEU A 185 -12.35 7.28 -51.52
CA LEU A 185 -12.04 6.53 -52.75
C LEU A 185 -13.25 5.84 -53.40
N GLY A 186 -14.42 5.86 -52.73
CA GLY A 186 -15.66 5.23 -53.19
C GLY A 186 -16.72 6.23 -53.64
#